data_AF-T0PRK8-F1
#
_entry.id   AF-T0PRK8-F1
#
_cell.length_a   1.000
_cell.length_b   1.000
_cell.length_c   1.000
_cell.angle_alpha   90.00
_cell.angle_beta   90.00
_cell.angle_gamma   90.00
#
_symmetry.space_group_name_H-M   'P 1'
#
loop_
_entity.id
_entity.type
_entity.pdbx_description
1 polymer ?
#
loop_
_entity_poly.entity_id
_entity_poly.type
_entity_poly.pdbx_seq_one_letter_code
_entity_poly.pdbx_strand_id
1 'polypeptide(L)' 'VEHATHTGQCLDVDPTDPHHNVQTWTCIAGNDNQRIELVPQI' A
#
# COMPACT_ATOMS: atom_id res chain seq x y z
N VAL A 1 -1.17 0.21 -5.38
CA VAL A 1 -0.78 -0.95 -6.23
C VAL A 1 -1.67 -2.12 -5.84
N GLU A 2 -2.53 -2.62 -6.73
CA GLU A 2 -3.46 -3.72 -6.41
C GLU A 2 -2.77 -5.10 -6.53
N HIS A 3 -3.14 -6.05 -5.67
CA HIS A 3 -2.61 -7.41 -5.66
C HIS A 3 -3.08 -8.18 -6.90
N ALA A 4 -2.16 -8.87 -7.59
CA ALA A 4 -2.43 -9.48 -8.90
C ALA A 4 -3.55 -10.55 -8.89
N THR A 5 -3.72 -11.29 -7.80
CA THR A 5 -4.71 -12.38 -7.67
C THR A 5 -5.80 -12.15 -6.62
N HIS A 6 -5.74 -11.05 -5.86
CA HIS A 6 -6.69 -10.76 -4.79
C HIS A 6 -7.31 -9.39 -5.05
N THR A 7 -8.28 -9.36 -5.95
CA THR A 7 -8.97 -8.13 -6.36
C THR A 7 -9.54 -7.37 -5.15
N GLY A 8 -9.34 -6.06 -5.12
CA GLY A 8 -9.73 -5.19 -4.02
C GLY A 8 -8.72 -5.08 -2.88
N GLN A 9 -7.58 -5.80 -2.94
CA GLN A 9 -6.47 -5.65 -1.98
C GLN A 9 -5.32 -4.84 -2.57
N CYS A 10 -4.87 -3.81 -1.85
CA CYS A 10 -3.83 -2.88 -2.28
C CYS A 10 -2.64 -2.90 -1.32
N LEU A 11 -1.43 -2.68 -1.87
CA LEU A 11 -0.23 -2.35 -1.10
C LEU A 11 -0.48 -1.05 -0.32
N ASP A 12 -0.31 -1.12 1.00
CA ASP A 12 -0.70 -0.09 1.96
C ASP A 12 0.39 -0.01 3.06
N VAL A 13 0.63 1.17 3.61
CA VAL A 13 1.52 1.39 4.76
C VAL A 13 0.66 1.67 5.99
N ASP A 14 0.69 0.79 7.00
CA ASP A 14 -0.18 0.91 8.18
C ASP A 14 0.21 2.13 9.04
N PRO A 15 -0.62 3.18 9.14
CA PRO A 15 -0.31 4.35 9.97
C PRO A 15 -0.53 4.09 11.47
N THR A 16 -1.13 2.96 11.84
CA THR A 16 -1.45 2.58 13.22
C THR A 16 -0.43 1.63 13.83
N ASP A 17 0.38 0.96 13.00
CA ASP A 17 1.56 0.22 13.44
C ASP A 17 2.67 1.23 13.83
N PRO A 18 3.22 1.17 15.06
CA PRO A 18 4.33 2.04 15.48
C PRO A 18 5.57 2.00 14.56
N HIS A 19 5.75 0.93 13.79
CA HIS A 19 6.83 0.77 12.82
C HIS A 19 6.43 1.11 11.39
N HIS A 20 5.16 1.46 11.15
CA HIS A 20 4.61 1.74 9.82
C HIS A 20 4.94 0.64 8.80
N ASN A 21 4.70 -0.60 9.20
CA ASN A 21 4.99 -1.75 8.34
C ASN A 21 4.12 -1.73 7.08
N VAL A 22 4.67 -2.31 6.01
CA VAL A 22 3.95 -2.53 4.76
C VAL A 22 2.98 -3.69 4.94
N GLN A 23 1.75 -3.52 4.47
CA GLN A 23 0.68 -4.49 4.54
C GLN A 23 -0.13 -4.55 3.22
N THR A 24 -1.15 -5.40 3.20
CA THR A 24 -2.23 -5.32 2.22
C THR A 24 -3.53 -4.91 2.91
N TRP A 25 -4.25 -3.96 2.33
CA TRP A 25 -5.55 -3.51 2.83
C TRP A 25 -6.56 -3.31 1.71
N THR A 26 -7.84 -3.12 2.06
CA THR A 26 -8.87 -2.80 1.06
C THR A 26 -8.46 -1.55 0.28
N CYS A 27 -8.54 -1.63 -1.05
CA CYS A 27 -8.24 -0.50 -1.93
C CYS A 27 -9.24 0.63 -1.67
N ILE A 28 -8.74 1.80 -1.25
CA ILE A 28 -9.56 2.97 -0.93
C ILE A 28 -9.13 4.12 -1.85
N ALA A 29 -10.09 4.65 -2.62
CA ALA A 29 -9.83 5.75 -3.53
C ALA A 29 -9.34 6.99 -2.76
N GLY A 30 -8.17 7.49 -3.13
CA GLY A 30 -7.57 8.67 -2.51
C GLY A 30 -6.88 8.44 -1.17
N ASN A 31 -6.72 7.19 -0.70
CA ASN A 31 -5.93 6.90 0.50
C ASN A 31 -4.43 7.12 0.22
N ASP A 32 -3.83 8.07 0.92
CA ASP A 32 -2.43 8.42 0.73
C ASP A 32 -1.47 7.31 1.18
N ASN A 33 -1.88 6.45 2.11
CA ASN A 33 -1.09 5.28 2.54
C ASN A 33 -0.97 4.20 1.45
N GLN A 34 -1.73 4.33 0.36
CA GLN A 34 -1.74 3.41 -0.79
C GLN A 34 -1.08 4.00 -2.05
N ARG A 35 -0.45 5.18 -1.92
CA ARG A 35 0.30 5.85 -2.99
C ARG A 35 1.78 5.49 -2.88
N ILE A 36 2.27 4.72 -3.84
CA ILE A 36 3.63 4.19 -3.83
C ILE A 36 4.38 4.70 -5.07
N GLU A 37 5.57 5.25 -4.86
CA GLU A 37 6.49 5.67 -5.91
C GLU A 37 7.61 4.63 -6.05
N LEU A 38 7.93 4.24 -7.29
CA LEU A 38 9.10 3.42 -7.58
C LEU A 38 10.29 4.34 -7.79
N VAL A 39 11.24 4.33 -6.85
CA VAL A 39 12.48 5.10 -6.96
C VAL A 39 13.58 4.18 -7.49
N PRO A 40 14.25 4.51 -8.62
CA PRO A 40 15.38 3.74 -9.11
C PRO A 40 16.51 3.69 -8.08
N GLN A 41 17.07 2.51 -7.83
CA GLN A 41 18.33 2.39 -7.09
C GLN A 41 19.48 2.63 -8.09
N ILE A 42 20.19 3.73 -7.89
CA ILE A 42 21.41 4.10 -8.63
C ILE A 42 22.53 3.05 -8.48
#